data_AF-A0A9E4ZC35-F1
#
_entry.id   AF-A0A9E4ZC35-F1
#
_cell.length_a   1.000
_cell.length_b   1.000
_cell.length_c   1.000
_cell.angle_alpha   90.00
_cell.angle_beta   90.00
_cell.angle_gamma   90.00
#
_symmetry.space_group_name_H-M   'P 1'
#
loop_
_entity.id
_entity.type
_entity.pdbx_description
1 polymer ?
#
loop_
_entity_poly.entity_id
_entity_poly.type
_entity_poly.pdbx_seq_one_letter_code
_entity_poly.pdbx_strand_id
1 'polypeptide(L)' 'MRRRGDRVTITNGKYAGRTGTVDSNVHQRAVDFPGEWSNGYHVNLDSDETITVRWDQVEAAG' A
#
# COMPACT_ATOMS: atom_id res chain seq x y z
N MET A 1 -8.23 3.29 8.49
CA MET A 1 -6.84 2.79 8.47
C MET A 1 -6.76 1.53 9.30
N ARG A 2 -6.09 0.48 8.82
CA ARG A 2 -5.94 -0.78 9.56
C ARG A 2 -4.95 -0.61 10.71
N ARG A 3 -5.11 -1.40 11.77
CA ARG A 3 -4.28 -1.37 12.99
C ARG A 3 -3.56 -2.70 13.15
N ARG A 4 -2.45 -2.69 13.91
CA ARG A 4 -1.80 -3.92 14.38
C ARG A 4 -2.86 -4.83 15.01
N GLY A 5 -2.94 -6.08 14.54
CA GLY A 5 -3.93 -7.06 14.98
C GLY A 5 -5.16 -7.21 14.08
N ASP A 6 -5.42 -6.28 13.14
CA ASP A 6 -6.55 -6.41 12.22
C ASP A 6 -6.37 -7.60 11.27
N ARG A 7 -7.46 -8.32 11.01
CA ARG A 7 -7.49 -9.38 9.99
C ARG A 7 -7.70 -8.78 8.59
N VAL A 8 -6.93 -9.26 7.63
CA VAL A 8 -7.00 -8.85 6.21
C VAL A 8 -6.98 -10.05 5.28
N THR A 9 -7.71 -10.00 4.18
CA THR A 9 -7.64 -11.02 3.11
C THR A 9 -6.59 -10.59 2.10
N ILE A 10 -5.64 -11.49 1.81
CA ILE A 10 -4.64 -11.28 0.78
C ILE A 10 -5.30 -11.56 -0.57
N THR A 11 -5.33 -10.57 -1.46
CA THR A 11 -6.05 -10.67 -2.74
C THR A 11 -5.16 -11.03 -3.93
N ASN A 12 -3.83 -10.93 -3.81
CA ASN A 12 -2.90 -11.20 -4.90
C ASN A 12 -1.59 -11.87 -4.40
N GLY A 13 -0.81 -12.43 -5.34
CA GLY A 13 0.49 -13.07 -5.10
C GLY A 13 0.39 -14.50 -4.57
N LYS A 14 1.52 -15.07 -4.15
CA LYS A 14 1.66 -16.47 -3.68
C LYS A 14 0.70 -16.86 -2.55
N TYR A 15 0.22 -15.89 -1.78
CA TYR A 15 -0.66 -16.12 -0.63
C TYR A 15 -2.09 -15.62 -0.84
N ALA A 16 -2.50 -15.36 -2.09
CA ALA A 16 -3.87 -14.97 -2.42
C ALA A 16 -4.92 -15.93 -1.82
N GLY A 17 -6.03 -15.37 -1.34
CA GLY A 17 -7.12 -16.08 -0.67
C GLY A 17 -6.89 -16.38 0.82
N ARG A 18 -5.67 -16.21 1.33
CA ARG A 18 -5.38 -16.44 2.76
C ARG A 18 -5.70 -15.21 3.61
N THR A 19 -6.01 -15.43 4.89
CA THR A 19 -6.15 -14.35 5.86
C THR A 19 -4.83 -14.12 6.59
N GLY A 20 -4.38 -12.86 6.63
CA GLY A 20 -3.25 -12.41 7.44
C GLY A 20 -3.69 -11.53 8.61
N THR A 21 -2.73 -11.24 9.49
CA THR A 21 -2.88 -10.27 10.58
C THR A 21 -1.92 -9.11 10.33
N VAL A 22 -2.40 -7.88 10.43
CA VAL A 22 -1.56 -6.70 10.29
C VAL A 22 -0.55 -6.65 11.43
N ASP A 23 0.75 -6.67 11.10
CA ASP A 23 1.82 -6.47 12.08
C ASP A 23 2.03 -4.97 12.32
N SER A 24 2.38 -4.19 11.30
CA SER A 24 2.60 -2.75 11.44
C SER A 24 2.12 -1.98 10.21
N ASN A 25 1.82 -0.70 10.43
CA ASN A 25 1.67 0.25 9.33
C ASN A 25 3.08 0.73 8.95
N VAL A 26 3.51 0.43 7.74
CA VAL A 26 4.78 0.92 7.21
C VAL A 26 4.51 2.24 6.50
N HIS A 27 5.25 3.27 6.89
CA HIS A 27 5.33 4.53 6.14
C HIS A 27 6.72 4.58 5.51
N GLN A 28 6.82 5.03 4.27
CA GLN A 28 8.09 5.21 3.58
C GLN A 28 8.28 6.68 3.24
N ARG A 29 9.55 7.10 3.24
CA ARG A 29 9.94 8.45 2.88
C ARG A 29 10.11 8.52 1.38
N ALA A 30 9.34 9.37 0.71
CA ALA A 30 9.45 9.58 -0.74
C ALA A 30 10.60 10.54 -1.06
N VAL A 31 11.24 10.37 -2.22
CA VAL A 31 12.30 11.29 -2.69
C VAL A 31 11.76 12.70 -2.88
N ASP A 32 10.54 12.82 -3.41
CA ASP A 32 9.89 14.11 -3.66
C ASP A 32 9.39 14.79 -2.37
N PHE A 33 9.20 14.01 -1.30
CA PHE A 33 8.74 14.49 0.01
C PHE A 33 9.61 13.94 1.15
N PRO A 34 10.91 14.29 1.18
CA PRO A 34 11.88 13.63 2.04
C PRO A 34 11.75 13.98 3.54
N GLY A 35 10.83 14.88 3.90
CA GLY A 35 10.50 15.24 5.29
C GLY A 35 9.15 14.73 5.77
N GLU A 36 8.37 14.09 4.89
CA GLU A 36 6.99 13.71 5.19
C GLU A 36 6.83 12.19 5.26
N TRP A 37 5.96 11.75 6.17
CA TRP A 37 5.50 10.38 6.26
C TRP A 37 4.03 10.35 5.87
N SER A 38 3.71 9.62 4.81
CA SER A 38 2.35 9.50 4.30
C SER A 38 2.01 8.06 3.98
N ASN A 39 0.72 7.76 3.91
CA ASN A 39 0.24 6.46 3.47
C ASN A 39 0.42 6.32 1.97
N GLY A 40 0.75 5.11 1.52
CA GLY A 40 0.87 4.80 0.10
C GLY A 40 0.07 3.55 -0.26
N TYR A 41 -0.39 3.51 -1.51
CA TYR A 41 -0.90 2.30 -2.13
C TYR A 41 0.24 1.64 -2.91
N HIS A 42 0.43 0.33 -2.74
CA HIS A 42 1.24 -0.44 -3.68
C HIS A 42 0.40 -0.74 -4.92
N VAL A 43 0.85 -0.27 -6.07
CA VAL A 43 0.17 -0.42 -7.35
C VAL A 43 1.10 -1.20 -8.27
N ASN A 44 0.56 -2.23 -8.92
CA ASN A 44 1.24 -2.90 -10.02
C ASN A 44 0.80 -2.22 -11.32
N LEU A 45 1.78 -1.74 -12.09
CA LEU A 45 1.57 -1.20 -13.43
C LEU A 45 1.47 -2.34 -14.45
N ASP A 46 0.92 -2.04 -15.62
CA ASP A 46 0.85 -2.99 -16.76
C ASP A 46 2.25 -3.42 -17.24
N SER A 47 3.31 -2.71 -16.83
CA SER A 47 4.72 -3.05 -17.05
C SER A 47 5.27 -4.09 -16.07
N ASP A 48 4.42 -4.67 -15.20
CA ASP A 48 4.80 -5.50 -14.05
C ASP A 48 5.64 -4.77 -12.97
N GLU A 49 5.80 -3.45 -13.07
CA GLU A 49 6.46 -2.65 -12.05
C GLU A 49 5.54 -2.42 -10.84
N THR A 50 6.02 -2.70 -9.63
CA THR A 50 5.32 -2.33 -8.40
C THR A 50 5.82 -0.98 -7.91
N ILE A 51 4.93 0.01 -7.91
CA ILE A 51 5.20 1.37 -7.42
C ILE A 51 4.42 1.66 -6.13
N THR A 52 4.83 2.70 -5.40
CA THR A 52 4.04 3.26 -4.29
C THR A 52 3.45 4.59 -4.71
N VAL A 53 2.12 4.70 -4.68
CA VAL A 53 1.39 5.96 -4.96
C VAL A 53 0.93 6.57 -3.65
N ARG A 54 1.24 7.86 -3.44
CA ARG A 54 0.84 8.59 -2.24
C ARG A 54 -0.68 8.74 -2.20
N TRP A 55 -1.30 8.38 -1.07
CA TRP A 55 -2.76 8.26 -0.97
C TRP A 55 -3.54 9.57 -1.20
N ASP A 56 -2.94 10.71 -0.86
CA ASP A 56 -3.48 12.07 -1.00
C ASP A 56 -3.25 12.67 -2.40
N GLN A 57 -2.61 11.91 -3.30
CA GLN A 57 -2.38 12.25 -4.70
C GLN A 57 -3.11 11.29 -5.65
N VAL A 58 -4.06 10.49 -5.14
CA VAL A 58 -4.92 9.65 -5.96
C VAL A 58 -6.21 10.41 -6.28
N GLU A 59 -6.47 10.60 -7.56
CA GLU A 59 -7.70 11.24 -8.06
C GLU A 59 -8.67 10.19 -8.63
N ALA A 60 -9.96 10.51 -8.64
CA ALA A 60 -10.96 9.67 -9.28
C ALA A 60 -10.75 9.67 -10.81
N ALA A 61 -10.93 8.53 -11.46
CA ALA A 61 -10.98 8.49 -12.92
C ALA A 61 -12.19 9.32 -13.39
N GLY A 62 -11.91 10.27 -14.30
CA GLY A 62 -12.93 11.06 -14.99
C GLY A 62 -13.69 10.27 -16.04
#